data_AF-S2JQ20-F1
#
_entry.id   AF-S2JQ20-F1
#
_cell.length_a   1.000
_cell.length_b   1.000
_cell.length_c   1.000
_cell.angle_alpha   90.00
_cell.angle_beta   90.00
_cell.angle_gamma   90.00
#
_symmetry.space_group_name_H-M   'P 1'
#
loop_
_entity.id
_entity.type
_entity.pdbx_description
1 polymer ?
#
loop_
_entity_poly.entity_id
_entity_poly.type
_entity_poly.pdbx_seq_one_letter_code
_entity_poly.pdbx_strand_id
1 'polypeptide(L)' 'MKQVVGHFNPLPDGNCGFRALALAITGNQEQYKLLKAKVIAIQNKKNVFYQQFFGSFPSSKPSS' A
#
# COMPACT_ATOMS: atom_id res chain seq x y z
N MET A 1 -27.31 -5.63 -12.40
CA MET A 1 -26.22 -5.33 -13.36
C MET A 1 -25.09 -4.70 -12.57
N LYS A 2 -23.89 -5.29 -12.57
CA LYS A 2 -22.73 -4.73 -11.86
C LYS A 2 -22.24 -3.56 -12.72
N GLN A 3 -22.55 -2.34 -12.29
CA GLN A 3 -22.15 -1.11 -12.97
C GLN A 3 -20.64 -1.15 -13.16
N VAL A 4 -20.18 -1.27 -14.41
CA VAL A 4 -18.78 -1.04 -14.74
C VAL A 4 -18.62 0.48 -14.72
N VAL A 5 -18.40 1.01 -13.52
CA VAL A 5 -18.19 2.43 -13.28
C VAL A 5 -17.00 2.84 -14.16
N GLY A 6 -17.17 3.94 -14.91
CA GLY A 6 -16.14 4.50 -15.77
C GLY A 6 -14.81 4.68 -15.05
N HIS A 7 -13.72 4.84 -15.82
CA HIS A 7 -12.34 4.99 -15.33
C HIS A 7 -12.27 5.64 -13.94
N PHE A 8 -11.91 4.85 -12.93
CA PHE A 8 -11.71 5.38 -11.60
C PHE A 8 -10.38 6.15 -11.56
N ASN A 9 -10.48 7.45 -11.34
CA ASN A 9 -9.34 8.30 -11.09
C ASN A 9 -9.19 8.49 -9.57
N PRO A 10 -8.25 7.81 -8.89
CA PRO A 10 -7.96 8.09 -7.49
C PRO A 10 -7.53 9.55 -7.33
N LEU A 11 -7.72 10.10 -6.13
CA LEU A 11 -7.17 11.41 -5.80
C LEU A 11 -5.66 11.45 -6.15
N PRO A 12 -5.18 12.50 -6.84
CA PRO A 12 -3.79 12.61 -7.30
C PRO A 12 -2.86 13.01 -6.13
N ASP A 13 -2.88 12.22 -5.06
CA ASP A 13 -2.00 12.35 -3.91
C ASP A 13 -0.94 11.24 -3.89
N GLY A 14 0.03 11.33 -2.98
CA GLY A 14 1.05 10.29 -2.79
C GLY A 14 0.50 8.94 -2.28
N ASN A 15 -0.82 8.78 -2.14
CA ASN A 15 -1.49 7.54 -1.77
C ASN A 15 -2.39 7.00 -2.90
N CYS A 16 -2.36 7.58 -4.11
CA CYS A 16 -3.23 7.23 -5.23
C CYS A 16 -3.20 5.73 -5.55
N GLY A 17 -2.04 5.08 -5.48
CA GLY A 17 -1.90 3.63 -5.66
C GLY A 17 -2.65 2.81 -4.61
N PHE A 18 -2.56 3.19 -3.33
CA PHE A 18 -3.31 2.52 -2.25
C PHE A 18 -4.81 2.81 -2.33
N ARG A 19 -5.21 4.00 -2.79
CA ARG A 19 -6.63 4.35 -3.01
C ARG A 19 -7.23 3.52 -4.14
N ALA A 20 -6.53 3.39 -5.26
CA ALA A 20 -6.93 2.53 -6.37
C ALA A 20 -7.05 1.07 -5.92
N LEU A 21 -6.06 0.57 -5.17
CA LEU A 21 -6.09 -0.80 -4.66
C LEU A 21 -7.23 -1.02 -3.66
N ALA A 22 -7.47 -0.07 -2.75
CA ALA A 22 -8.56 -0.14 -1.79
C ALA A 22 -9.93 -0.18 -2.47
N LEU A 23 -10.13 0.63 -3.52
CA LEU A 23 -11.35 0.58 -4.32
C LEU A 23 -11.47 -0.76 -5.07
N ALA A 24 -10.41 -1.25 -5.71
CA ALA A 24 -10.43 -2.49 -6.46
C ALA A 24 -10.78 -3.71 -5.60
N ILE A 25 -10.31 -3.74 -4.34
CA ILE A 25 -10.55 -4.86 -3.41
C ILE A 25 -11.87 -4.71 -2.65
N THR A 26 -12.17 -3.52 -2.14
CA THR A 26 -13.25 -3.31 -1.16
C THR A 26 -14.41 -2.48 -1.70
N GLY A 27 -14.27 -1.85 -2.87
CA GLY A 27 -15.21 -0.85 -3.38
C GLY A 27 -15.15 0.50 -2.65
N ASN A 28 -14.24 0.68 -1.69
CA ASN A 28 -14.11 1.92 -0.91
C ASN A 28 -12.64 2.42 -0.86
N GLN A 29 -12.36 3.53 -1.54
CA GLN A 29 -11.02 4.14 -1.55
C GLN A 29 -10.58 4.69 -0.19
N GLU A 30 -11.51 5.01 0.72
CA GLU A 30 -11.20 5.57 2.05
C GLU A 30 -10.48 4.55 2.94
N GLN A 31 -10.60 3.25 2.62
CA GLN A 31 -9.91 2.16 3.31
C GLN A 31 -8.41 2.11 3.00
N TYR A 32 -7.86 3.01 2.17
CA TYR A 32 -6.46 3.02 1.78
C TYR A 32 -5.49 3.06 2.98
N LYS A 33 -5.83 3.76 4.08
CA LYS A 33 -4.98 3.84 5.27
C LYS A 33 -4.82 2.49 5.96
N LEU A 34 -5.94 1.79 6.16
CA LEU A 34 -5.95 0.45 6.75
C LEU A 34 -5.20 -0.54 5.84
N LEU A 35 -5.44 -0.46 4.53
CA LEU A 35 -4.76 -1.29 3.55
C LEU A 35 -3.23 -1.07 3.57
N LYS A 36 -2.80 0.20 3.57
CA LYS A 36 -1.37 0.57 3.66
C LYS A 36 -0.73 0.01 4.93
N ALA A 37 -1.39 0.15 6.08
CA ALA A 37 -0.89 -0.41 7.34
C ALA A 37 -0.71 -1.94 7.28
N LYS A 38 -1.67 -2.66 6.69
CA LYS A 38 -1.59 -4.11 6.51
C LYS A 38 -0.45 -4.52 5.56
N VAL A 39 -0.25 -3.79 4.46
CA VAL A 39 0.85 -4.04 3.52
C VAL A 39 2.20 -3.87 4.22
N ILE A 40 2.38 -2.79 4.99
CA ILE A 40 3.60 -2.56 5.78
C ILE A 40 3.83 -3.68 6.79
N ALA A 41 2.77 -4.11 7.50
CA ALA A 41 2.88 -5.21 8.46
C ALA A 41 3.32 -6.53 7.79
N ILE A 42 2.78 -6.84 6.60
CA ILE A 42 3.19 -8.01 5.82
C ILE A 42 4.63 -7.87 5.34
N GLN A 43 5.02 -6.69 4.86
CA GLN A 43 6.39 -6.41 4.42
C GLN A 43 7.39 -6.59 5.55
N ASN A 44 7.10 -6.05 6.74
CA ASN A 44 7.94 -6.22 7.93
C ASN A 44 8.02 -7.69 8.37
N LYS A 45 6.91 -8.43 8.33
CA LYS A 45 6.90 -9.86 8.63
C LYS A 45 7.73 -10.68 7.64
N LYS A 46 7.79 -10.24 6.38
CA LYS A 46 8.53 -10.89 5.30
C LYS A 46 9.78 -10.08 4.89
N ASN A 47 10.38 -9.36 5.82
CA ASN A 47 11.45 -8.40 5.51
C ASN A 47 12.60 -9.06 4.73
N VAL A 48 13.06 -10.24 5.17
CA VAL A 48 14.11 -11.02 4.47
C VAL A 48 13.76 -11.27 3.00
N PHE A 49 12.51 -11.63 2.71
CA PHE A 49 12.05 -11.82 1.34
C PHE A 49 12.03 -10.50 0.56
N TYR A 50 11.61 -9.39 1.17
CA TYR A 50 11.51 -8.12 0.47
C TYR A 50 12.86 -7.37 0.33
N GLN A 51 13.87 -7.69 1.14
CA GLN A 51 15.23 -7.14 1.02
C GLN A 51 15.86 -7.41 -0.35
N GLN A 52 15.52 -8.52 -1.01
CA GLN A 52 16.03 -8.81 -2.36
C GLN A 52 15.52 -7.80 -3.41
N PHE A 53 14.40 -7.14 -3.16
CA PHE A 53 13.78 -6.17 -4.08
C PHE A 53 14.14 -4.72 -3.75
N PHE A 54 14.29 -4.39 -2.46
CA PHE A 54 14.51 -3.01 -2.01
C PHE A 54 15.95 -2.73 -1.52
N GLY A 55 16.80 -3.75 -1.51
CA GLY A 55 18.12 -3.69 -0.87
C GLY A 55 18.04 -3.74 0.65
N SER A 56 19.21 -3.74 1.29
CA SER A 56 19.30 -3.58 2.74
C SER A 56 18.94 -2.14 3.10
N PHE A 57 17.81 -1.94 3.78
CA PHE A 57 17.56 -0.67 4.46
C PHE A 57 18.66 -0.47 5.52
N PRO A 58 19.33 0.69 5.57
CA PRO A 58 20.24 0.97 6.67
C PRO A 58 19.44 0.85 7.96
N SER A 59 19.91 0.00 8.87
CA SER A 59 19.35 -0.11 10.22
C SER A 59 19.34 1.29 10.81
N SER A 60 18.17 1.88 10.98
CA SER A 60 17.96 3.11 11.75
C SER A 60 18.17 2.79 13.23
N LYS A 61 19.40 2.41 13.59
CA LYS A 61 19.83 2.38 14.97
C LYS A 61 20.13 3.84 15.31
N PRO A 62 19.48 4.43 16.32
CA PRO A 62 19.87 5.75 16.78
C PRO A 62 21.35 5.67 17.15
N SER A 63 22.17 6.57 16.60
CA SER A 63 23.51 6.82 17.13
C SER A 63 23.32 7.26 18.59
N SER A 64 23.99 6.54 19.49
CA SER A 64 23.94 6.79 20.94
C SER A 64 24.54 8.13 21.32
#